data_AF-A0A1U7LW32-F1
#
_entry.id   AF-A0A1U7LW32-F1
#
_cell.length_a   1.000
_cell.length_b   1.000
_cell.length_c   1.000
_cell.angle_alpha   90.00
_cell.angle_beta   90.00
_cell.angle_gamma   90.00
#
_symmetry.space_group_name_H-M   'P 1'
#
loop_
_entity.id
_entity.type
_entity.pdbx_description
1 polymer ?
#
loop_
_entity_poly.entity_id
_entity_poly.type
_entity_poly.pdbx_seq_one_letter_code
_entity_poly.pdbx_strand_id
1 'polypeptide(L)'
;MKLRRISLQASKSLKLYTRALSASRVCAKGPAVASKKKKASKPGYGPSKKKDKGSGGNKVKTTVDMAFQTTSLLKATLGCDPISSSFSARPKNLDIEELLKDSLTNSSLCGSCLASSAAITAKLSTLQVFHPCQGFQYFYQFSPVIRNETIDLCQRLDGKASSEMRRCLLTGPAGSGKSVLLLQAQVHALMNDWIVIAVPRGLELVDNTTSYSLDKNSGLYHQHQFTAALLERTKDANLDALGGIKCTRSYSFGQNKTIQLGDDLTRLIGCGIRDPLCSYEVLQALMEQLNQENRPSVLLTLDNFSALSVPSKYFTADLKSIHPHDFALASWFISYLNGSKKLVSAFLLDLSDI
;
A
#
# COMPACT_ATOMS: atom_id res chain seq x y z
N MET A 1 23.79 -0.49 -16.19
CA MET A 1 22.98 -1.50 -15.47
C MET A 1 21.73 -1.82 -16.30
N LYS A 2 21.55 -3.06 -16.77
CA LYS A 2 20.40 -3.43 -17.62
C LYS A 2 19.22 -3.87 -16.75
N LEU A 3 18.34 -2.93 -16.37
CA LEU A 3 17.02 -3.26 -15.83
C LEU A 3 16.22 -3.99 -16.93
N ARG A 4 15.72 -5.20 -16.64
CA ARG A 4 14.91 -5.95 -17.61
C ARG A 4 13.44 -5.58 -17.43
N ARG A 5 12.84 -5.09 -18.51
CA ARG A 5 11.41 -4.73 -18.58
C ARG A 5 10.62 -5.96 -18.99
N ILE A 6 9.55 -6.26 -18.26
CA ILE A 6 8.50 -7.16 -18.74
C ILE A 6 7.42 -6.25 -19.31
N SER A 7 7.20 -6.32 -20.62
CA SER A 7 6.21 -5.49 -21.31
C SER A 7 4.95 -6.29 -21.53
N LEU A 8 3.84 -5.83 -20.94
CA LEU A 8 2.51 -6.35 -21.19
C LEU A 8 1.94 -5.65 -22.43
N GLN A 9 1.65 -6.42 -23.48
CA GLN A 9 0.93 -5.90 -24.64
C GLN A 9 -0.57 -5.87 -24.36
N ALA A 10 -1.25 -4.77 -24.69
CA ALA A 10 -2.70 -4.72 -24.62
C ALA A 10 -3.31 -5.64 -25.69
N SER A 11 -4.23 -6.54 -25.30
CA SER A 11 -5.04 -7.30 -26.25
C SER A 11 -5.91 -6.33 -27.07
N LYS A 12 -5.85 -6.43 -28.40
CA LYS A 12 -6.54 -5.54 -29.36
C LYS A 12 -8.08 -5.51 -29.23
N SER A 13 -8.68 -6.37 -28.40
CA SER A 13 -10.12 -6.54 -28.20
C SER A 13 -10.79 -5.51 -27.28
N LEU A 14 -10.04 -4.70 -26.52
CA LEU A 14 -10.61 -3.79 -25.52
C LEU A 14 -11.15 -2.45 -26.07
N LYS A 15 -11.04 -2.20 -27.39
CA LYS A 15 -11.57 -0.96 -28.02
C LYS A 15 -13.10 -0.91 -28.15
N LEU A 16 -13.81 -2.02 -27.88
CA LEU A 16 -15.27 -2.08 -27.99
C LEU A 16 -16.00 -1.74 -26.68
N TYR A 17 -15.38 -1.91 -25.51
CA TYR A 17 -16.06 -1.69 -24.22
C TYR A 17 -16.04 -0.23 -23.74
N THR A 18 -15.05 0.57 -24.16
CA THR A 18 -14.98 2.00 -23.80
C THR A 18 -15.97 2.89 -24.56
N ARG A 19 -16.66 2.37 -25.59
CA ARG A 19 -17.76 3.09 -26.26
C ARG A 19 -19.14 2.89 -25.61
N ALA A 20 -19.31 1.89 -24.75
CA ALA A 20 -20.61 1.62 -24.13
C ALA A 20 -20.89 2.50 -22.89
N LEU A 21 -19.85 2.96 -22.19
CA LEU A 21 -20.00 3.78 -20.98
C LEU A 21 -20.09 5.30 -21.23
N SER A 22 -19.91 5.76 -22.48
CA SER A 22 -20.03 7.18 -22.86
C SER A 22 -21.39 7.57 -23.44
N ALA A 23 -22.34 6.63 -23.57
CA ALA A 23 -23.64 6.85 -24.21
C ALA A 23 -24.85 6.87 -23.24
N SER A 24 -24.64 7.11 -21.95
CA SER A 24 -25.74 7.30 -20.98
C SER A 24 -25.58 8.58 -20.16
N ARG A 25 -25.60 9.72 -20.87
CA ARG A 25 -26.03 11.01 -20.32
C ARG A 25 -27.10 11.58 -21.23
N VAL A 26 -28.28 10.99 -21.18
CA VAL A 26 -29.51 11.64 -21.65
C VAL A 26 -29.95 12.58 -20.53
N CYS A 27 -29.96 13.88 -20.86
CA CYS A 27 -30.43 14.96 -20.02
C CYS A 27 -31.89 14.73 -19.56
N ALA A 28 -32.09 14.43 -18.28
CA ALA A 28 -33.39 14.60 -17.64
C ALA A 28 -33.52 16.05 -17.16
N LYS A 29 -34.35 16.83 -17.85
CA LYS A 29 -34.82 18.14 -17.38
C LYS A 29 -35.86 17.93 -16.28
N GLY A 30 -35.55 18.36 -15.05
CA GLY A 30 -36.52 18.55 -13.97
C GLY A 30 -36.91 20.03 -13.83
N PRO A 31 -38.10 20.37 -13.29
CA PRO A 31 -38.71 21.68 -13.46
C PRO A 31 -38.14 22.75 -12.53
N ALA A 32 -38.14 23.99 -13.04
CA ALA A 32 -37.69 25.19 -12.36
C ALA A 32 -38.70 25.64 -11.28
N VAL A 33 -38.24 25.81 -10.05
CA VAL A 33 -38.99 26.50 -8.98
C VAL A 33 -38.39 27.89 -8.80
N ALA A 34 -39.23 28.90 -9.03
CA ALA A 34 -38.87 30.32 -8.95
C ALA A 34 -38.79 30.80 -7.49
N SER A 35 -37.63 31.29 -7.05
CA SER A 35 -37.48 31.99 -5.78
C SER A 35 -37.19 33.48 -6.00
N LYS A 36 -38.10 34.33 -5.54
CA LYS A 36 -38.09 35.80 -5.62
C LYS A 36 -36.87 36.41 -4.91
N LYS A 37 -36.17 37.32 -5.60
CA LYS A 37 -35.12 38.21 -5.06
C LYS A 37 -35.71 39.19 -4.04
N LYS A 38 -35.19 39.20 -2.80
CA LYS A 38 -35.23 40.36 -1.91
C LYS A 38 -33.81 40.94 -1.78
N LYS A 39 -33.68 42.22 -2.10
CA LYS A 39 -32.47 43.04 -1.91
C LYS A 39 -32.23 43.25 -0.40
N ALA A 40 -30.99 43.11 0.05
CA ALA A 40 -30.56 43.62 1.35
C ALA A 40 -29.21 44.33 1.19
N SER A 41 -29.19 45.57 1.68
CA SER A 41 -28.13 46.57 1.68
C SER A 41 -27.03 46.26 2.70
N LYS A 42 -25.81 46.72 2.40
CA LYS A 42 -24.65 46.73 3.32
C LYS A 42 -24.83 47.77 4.44
N PRO A 43 -24.25 47.51 5.62
CA PRO A 43 -23.26 48.44 6.20
C PRO A 43 -22.04 47.64 6.73
N GLY A 44 -20.81 48.13 6.90
CA GLY A 44 -20.34 49.45 7.32
C GLY A 44 -19.50 49.25 8.60
N TYR A 45 -18.18 49.42 8.52
CA TYR A 45 -17.19 49.19 9.59
C TYR A 45 -17.13 50.41 10.56
N GLY A 46 -17.02 50.17 11.87
CA GLY A 46 -16.67 51.21 12.87
C GLY A 46 -16.88 50.78 14.34
N PRO A 47 -15.95 51.05 15.28
CA PRO A 47 -15.85 50.35 16.57
C PRO A 47 -16.55 51.06 17.74
N SER A 48 -16.90 50.33 18.81
CA SER A 48 -17.38 50.92 20.07
C SER A 48 -16.92 50.13 21.30
N LYS A 49 -16.50 50.89 22.32
CA LYS A 49 -15.74 50.49 23.52
C LYS A 49 -16.59 49.82 24.62
N LYS A 50 -15.87 49.01 25.42
CA LYS A 50 -16.06 48.57 26.82
C LYS A 50 -17.24 49.12 27.64
N LYS A 51 -17.88 48.22 28.40
CA LYS A 51 -18.15 48.41 29.84
C LYS A 51 -18.22 47.07 30.58
N ASP A 52 -17.35 46.92 31.58
CA ASP A 52 -17.39 45.93 32.65
C ASP A 52 -18.65 46.12 33.52
N LYS A 53 -19.30 45.01 33.93
CA LYS A 53 -19.77 44.75 35.30
C LYS A 53 -19.95 43.24 35.47
N GLY A 54 -19.38 42.70 36.55
CA GLY A 54 -19.32 41.26 36.82
C GLY A 54 -20.37 40.73 37.80
N SER A 55 -19.96 39.64 38.44
CA SER A 55 -20.56 38.90 39.56
C SER A 55 -21.47 37.72 39.20
N GLY A 56 -21.20 36.60 39.88
CA GLY A 56 -22.22 35.61 40.25
C GLY A 56 -22.03 34.24 39.62
N GLY A 57 -21.16 33.41 40.20
CA GLY A 57 -20.97 32.02 39.78
C GLY A 57 -22.17 31.13 40.05
N ASN A 58 -22.31 30.10 39.20
CA ASN A 58 -22.76 28.79 39.63
C ASN A 58 -22.03 27.72 38.81
N LYS A 59 -21.29 26.85 39.51
CA LYS A 59 -20.54 25.73 38.95
C LYS A 59 -21.52 24.65 38.49
N VAL A 60 -21.63 24.45 37.18
CA VAL A 60 -22.11 23.19 36.60
C VAL A 60 -20.90 22.47 36.01
N LYS A 61 -20.52 21.35 36.62
CA LYS A 61 -19.53 20.42 36.07
C LYS A 61 -20.17 19.69 34.89
N THR A 62 -19.92 20.15 33.68
CA THR A 62 -20.19 19.36 32.48
C THR A 62 -18.90 18.64 32.10
N THR A 63 -18.89 17.32 32.30
CA THR A 63 -17.87 16.40 31.80
C THR A 63 -17.80 16.51 30.28
N VAL A 64 -16.71 17.09 29.76
CA VAL A 64 -16.42 17.13 28.32
C VAL A 64 -15.69 15.83 27.98
N ASP A 65 -16.45 14.74 27.91
CA ASP A 65 -15.98 13.43 27.43
C ASP A 65 -16.74 13.06 26.15
N MET A 66 -16.63 13.88 25.11
CA MET A 66 -17.24 13.60 23.79
C MET A 66 -16.37 14.16 22.66
N ALA A 67 -15.10 13.72 22.58
CA ALA A 67 -14.24 14.06 21.44
C ALA A 67 -13.20 12.98 21.06
N PHE A 68 -13.22 11.80 21.67
CA PHE A 68 -12.18 10.78 21.42
C PHE A 68 -12.68 9.46 20.80
N GLN A 69 -14.00 9.26 20.64
CA GLN A 69 -14.54 8.04 20.04
C GLN A 69 -14.81 8.15 18.53
N THR A 70 -14.97 9.35 17.97
CA THR A 70 -15.38 9.53 16.56
C THR A 70 -14.26 9.27 15.55
N THR A 71 -12.99 9.36 15.95
CA THR A 71 -11.84 9.06 15.07
C THR A 71 -11.64 7.56 14.86
N SER A 72 -12.04 6.72 15.82
CA SER A 72 -11.97 5.26 15.70
C SER A 72 -13.00 4.70 14.71
N LEU A 73 -14.20 5.28 14.69
CA LEU A 73 -15.27 4.88 13.76
C LEU A 73 -15.00 5.36 12.34
N LEU A 74 -14.47 6.57 12.15
CA LEU A 74 -14.11 7.08 10.82
C LEU A 74 -12.95 6.30 10.19
N LYS A 75 -12.01 5.80 10.99
CA LYS A 75 -10.94 4.92 10.49
C LYS A 75 -11.48 3.54 10.08
N ALA A 76 -12.53 3.04 10.75
CA ALA A 76 -13.27 1.86 10.33
C ALA A 76 -14.17 2.11 9.10
N THR A 77 -14.54 3.37 8.81
CA THR A 77 -15.38 3.72 7.63
C THR A 77 -14.56 4.08 6.39
N LEU A 78 -13.30 4.48 6.55
CA LEU A 78 -12.37 4.80 5.45
C LEU A 78 -11.35 3.67 5.19
N GLY A 79 -11.15 2.78 6.16
CA GLY A 79 -10.53 1.47 5.99
C GLY A 79 -11.55 0.46 5.45
N CYS A 80 -12.22 0.80 4.35
CA CYS A 80 -13.02 -0.19 3.65
C CYS A 80 -12.05 -1.18 3.01
N ASP A 81 -11.96 -2.38 3.59
CA ASP A 81 -11.63 -3.55 2.78
C ASP A 81 -12.52 -3.45 1.53
N PRO A 82 -11.94 -3.34 0.32
CA PRO A 82 -12.72 -3.13 -0.89
C PRO A 82 -13.70 -4.30 -1.16
N ILE A 83 -13.57 -5.40 -0.42
CA ILE A 83 -14.38 -6.61 -0.57
C ILE A 83 -15.65 -6.60 0.32
N SER A 84 -15.74 -5.76 1.37
CA SER A 84 -16.69 -6.03 2.47
C SER A 84 -17.83 -5.01 2.68
N SER A 85 -17.61 -3.70 2.46
CA SER A 85 -18.51 -2.69 3.05
C SER A 85 -19.62 -2.12 2.15
N SER A 86 -19.58 -2.35 0.82
CA SER A 86 -20.46 -1.64 -0.13
C SER A 86 -21.53 -2.51 -0.80
N PHE A 87 -21.53 -3.83 -0.58
CA PHE A 87 -22.50 -4.76 -1.19
C PHE A 87 -23.37 -5.42 -0.12
N SER A 88 -24.70 -5.28 -0.24
CA SER A 88 -25.68 -5.87 0.69
C SER A 88 -25.78 -7.40 0.59
N ALA A 89 -25.22 -8.00 -0.47
CA ALA A 89 -25.16 -9.43 -0.66
C ALA A 89 -23.69 -9.88 -0.74
N ARG A 90 -23.30 -10.84 0.11
CA ARG A 90 -22.00 -11.51 -0.03
C ARG A 90 -21.92 -12.14 -1.43
N PRO A 91 -20.82 -11.97 -2.16
CA PRO A 91 -20.66 -12.58 -3.47
C PRO A 91 -20.80 -14.11 -3.36
N LYS A 92 -21.47 -14.71 -4.35
CA LYS A 92 -21.66 -16.16 -4.39
C LYS A 92 -20.30 -16.83 -4.57
N ASN A 93 -20.08 -17.91 -3.84
CA ASN A 93 -18.94 -18.78 -4.13
C ASN A 93 -19.18 -19.45 -5.48
N LEU A 94 -18.21 -19.36 -6.37
CA LEU A 94 -18.24 -20.02 -7.67
C LEU A 94 -17.41 -21.30 -7.55
N ASP A 95 -17.88 -22.41 -8.11
CA ASP A 95 -17.15 -23.68 -8.15
C ASP A 95 -16.02 -23.59 -9.18
N ILE A 96 -14.96 -22.85 -8.83
CA ILE A 96 -13.75 -22.66 -9.62
C ILE A 96 -12.66 -23.54 -9.00
N GLU A 97 -11.81 -24.13 -9.84
CA GLU A 97 -10.66 -24.91 -9.40
C GLU A 97 -9.69 -24.05 -8.56
N GLU A 98 -9.23 -24.61 -7.44
CA GLU A 98 -8.30 -23.93 -6.53
C GLU A 98 -6.89 -23.87 -7.13
N LEU A 99 -6.24 -22.73 -6.95
CA LEU A 99 -4.90 -22.47 -7.42
C LEU A 99 -3.90 -23.19 -6.51
N LEU A 100 -3.18 -24.17 -7.06
CA LEU A 100 -2.11 -24.89 -6.38
C LEU A 100 -0.76 -24.19 -6.62
N LYS A 101 0.22 -24.52 -5.78
CA LYS A 101 1.59 -23.98 -5.82
C LYS A 101 2.26 -24.12 -7.20
N ASP A 102 2.09 -25.29 -7.83
CA ASP A 102 2.70 -25.57 -9.14
C ASP A 102 1.87 -25.03 -10.32
N SER A 103 0.62 -24.62 -10.09
CA SER A 103 -0.27 -24.19 -11.17
C SER A 103 0.20 -22.92 -11.87
N LEU A 104 0.95 -22.06 -11.18
CA LEU A 104 1.43 -20.78 -11.73
C LEU A 104 2.68 -20.92 -12.62
N THR A 105 3.38 -22.05 -12.57
CA THR A 105 4.56 -22.32 -13.42
C THR A 105 4.22 -23.18 -14.64
N ASN A 106 3.05 -23.83 -14.63
CA ASN A 106 2.57 -24.71 -15.69
C ASN A 106 2.02 -23.93 -16.88
N SER A 107 2.65 -24.11 -18.04
CA SER A 107 2.22 -23.46 -19.30
C SER A 107 0.89 -23.97 -19.85
N SER A 108 0.48 -25.19 -19.48
CA SER A 108 -0.80 -25.79 -19.91
C SER A 108 -2.03 -25.09 -19.32
N LEU A 109 -1.89 -24.44 -18.16
CA LEU A 109 -2.95 -23.71 -17.48
C LEU A 109 -3.07 -22.25 -17.96
N CYS A 110 -2.32 -21.85 -18.99
CA CYS A 110 -2.48 -20.53 -19.56
C CYS A 110 -3.89 -20.34 -20.13
N GLY A 111 -4.57 -19.28 -19.70
CA GLY A 111 -5.92 -18.92 -20.13
C GLY A 111 -7.03 -19.47 -19.23
N SER A 112 -6.73 -20.32 -18.24
CA SER A 112 -7.72 -20.74 -17.24
C SER A 112 -7.85 -19.72 -16.11
N CYS A 113 -9.05 -19.66 -15.53
CA CYS A 113 -9.31 -18.92 -14.30
C CYS A 113 -9.21 -19.89 -13.13
N LEU A 114 -8.33 -19.60 -12.17
CA LEU A 114 -8.17 -20.39 -10.95
C LEU A 114 -8.41 -19.51 -9.74
N ALA A 115 -9.06 -20.06 -8.72
CA ALA A 115 -9.39 -19.34 -7.49
C ALA A 115 -8.27 -19.49 -6.46
N SER A 116 -7.81 -18.39 -5.87
CA SER A 116 -6.89 -18.44 -4.74
C SER A 116 -7.61 -18.85 -3.46
N SER A 117 -6.92 -19.61 -2.61
CA SER A 117 -7.45 -20.01 -1.32
C SER A 117 -7.95 -18.81 -0.48
N ALA A 118 -9.00 -19.04 0.32
CA ALA A 118 -9.57 -18.01 1.18
C ALA A 118 -8.53 -17.44 2.17
N ALA A 119 -7.64 -18.29 2.69
CA ALA A 119 -6.57 -17.88 3.61
C ALA A 119 -5.59 -16.91 2.96
N ILE A 120 -5.19 -17.18 1.70
CA ILE A 120 -4.27 -16.31 0.95
C ILE A 120 -4.95 -15.01 0.58
N THR A 121 -6.22 -15.07 0.17
CA THR A 121 -7.01 -13.86 -0.13
C THR A 121 -7.12 -12.96 1.11
N ALA A 122 -7.29 -13.53 2.31
CA ALA A 122 -7.26 -12.77 3.56
C ALA A 122 -5.90 -12.08 3.79
N LYS A 123 -4.78 -12.80 3.60
CA LYS A 123 -3.42 -12.21 3.69
C LYS A 123 -3.21 -11.07 2.70
N LEU A 124 -3.70 -11.20 1.46
CA LEU A 124 -3.65 -10.11 0.48
C LEU A 124 -4.50 -8.90 0.91
N SER A 125 -5.67 -9.13 1.51
CA SER A 125 -6.48 -8.05 2.07
C SER A 125 -5.74 -7.29 3.17
N THR A 126 -5.05 -8.02 4.07
CA THR A 126 -4.19 -7.43 5.12
C THR A 126 -3.07 -6.57 4.54
N LEU A 127 -2.48 -6.97 3.42
CA LEU A 127 -1.47 -6.17 2.69
C LEU A 127 -2.06 -4.94 1.98
N GLN A 128 -3.39 -4.82 1.90
CA GLN A 128 -4.14 -3.75 1.22
C GLN A 128 -3.78 -3.61 -0.27
N VAL A 129 -3.42 -4.71 -0.93
CA VAL A 129 -2.97 -4.72 -2.32
C VAL A 129 -4.12 -4.67 -3.35
N PHE A 130 -5.35 -4.89 -2.91
CA PHE A 130 -6.53 -4.77 -3.77
C PHE A 130 -6.90 -3.30 -4.01
N HIS A 131 -7.03 -2.93 -5.28
CA HIS A 131 -7.46 -1.58 -5.65
C HIS A 131 -8.98 -1.54 -5.87
N PRO A 132 -9.70 -0.51 -5.37
CA PRO A 132 -11.15 -0.40 -5.56
C PRO A 132 -11.59 -0.46 -7.03
N CYS A 133 -10.82 0.14 -7.94
CA CYS A 133 -11.13 0.17 -9.37
C CYS A 133 -11.01 -1.19 -10.10
N GLN A 134 -10.48 -2.23 -9.45
CA GLN A 134 -10.31 -3.55 -10.07
C GLN A 134 -11.59 -4.39 -10.04
N GLY A 135 -12.58 -4.02 -9.23
CA GLY A 135 -13.86 -4.75 -9.14
C GLY A 135 -13.78 -6.09 -8.42
N PHE A 136 -12.72 -6.36 -7.66
CA PHE A 136 -12.60 -7.60 -6.87
C PHE A 136 -13.69 -7.75 -5.79
N GLN A 137 -14.40 -6.66 -5.47
CA GLN A 137 -15.58 -6.65 -4.59
C GLN A 137 -16.73 -7.55 -5.06
N TYR A 138 -16.78 -7.91 -6.35
CA TYR A 138 -17.84 -8.75 -6.92
C TYR A 138 -17.60 -10.25 -6.74
N PHE A 139 -16.40 -10.65 -6.31
CA PHE A 139 -16.01 -12.05 -6.20
C PHE A 139 -15.73 -12.43 -4.75
N TYR A 140 -16.01 -13.68 -4.38
CA TYR A 140 -15.77 -14.19 -3.04
C TYR A 140 -14.28 -14.36 -2.73
N GLN A 141 -13.50 -14.78 -3.73
CA GLN A 141 -12.07 -15.02 -3.64
C GLN A 141 -11.35 -14.37 -4.82
N PHE A 142 -10.06 -14.09 -4.63
CA PHE A 142 -9.22 -13.62 -5.72
C PHE A 142 -9.06 -14.71 -6.77
N SER A 143 -9.68 -14.53 -7.93
CA SER A 143 -9.69 -15.52 -9.02
C SER A 143 -9.16 -14.90 -10.31
N PRO A 144 -7.83 -14.79 -10.48
CA PRO A 144 -7.26 -14.22 -11.68
C PRO A 144 -7.16 -15.26 -12.81
N VAL A 145 -7.09 -14.77 -14.05
CA VAL A 145 -6.75 -15.60 -15.21
C VAL A 145 -5.24 -15.74 -15.31
N ILE A 146 -4.74 -16.96 -15.47
CA ILE A 146 -3.32 -17.23 -15.68
C ILE A 146 -2.95 -16.79 -17.09
N ARG A 147 -1.91 -15.97 -17.21
CA ARG A 147 -1.40 -15.48 -18.49
C ARG A 147 0.01 -16.02 -18.75
N ASN A 148 0.45 -15.95 -19.99
CA ASN A 148 1.83 -16.27 -20.37
C ASN A 148 2.84 -15.45 -19.56
N GLU A 149 2.57 -14.17 -19.32
CA GLU A 149 3.44 -13.30 -18.54
C GLU A 149 3.47 -13.67 -17.06
N THR A 150 2.36 -14.22 -16.52
CA THR A 150 2.30 -14.75 -15.16
C THR A 150 3.26 -15.93 -15.01
N ILE A 151 3.23 -16.85 -15.97
CA ILE A 151 4.09 -18.04 -15.98
C ILE A 151 5.57 -17.64 -16.12
N ASP A 152 5.90 -16.76 -17.07
CA ASP A 152 7.27 -16.26 -17.24
C ASP A 152 7.77 -15.54 -15.97
N LEU A 153 6.91 -14.74 -15.33
CA LEU A 153 7.25 -14.08 -14.07
C LEU A 153 7.50 -15.09 -12.94
N CYS A 154 6.60 -16.05 -12.73
CA CYS A 154 6.74 -17.04 -11.65
C CYS A 154 7.95 -17.96 -11.87
N GLN A 155 8.20 -18.39 -13.11
CA GLN A 155 9.40 -19.17 -13.45
C GLN A 155 10.70 -18.40 -13.16
N ARG A 156 10.72 -17.08 -13.38
CA ARG A 156 11.86 -16.23 -13.03
C ARG A 156 12.04 -16.06 -11.53
N LEU A 157 10.95 -16.04 -10.77
CA LEU A 157 10.99 -15.97 -9.31
C LEU A 157 11.53 -17.27 -8.71
N ASP A 158 11.05 -18.42 -9.20
CA ASP A 158 11.46 -19.76 -8.74
C ASP A 158 12.86 -20.16 -9.19
N GLY A 159 13.33 -19.62 -10.32
CA GLY A 159 14.66 -19.91 -10.84
C GLY A 159 15.76 -19.61 -9.82
N LYS A 160 16.81 -20.46 -9.79
CA LYS A 160 18.07 -20.23 -9.03
C LYS A 160 18.91 -19.08 -9.60
N ALA A 161 18.25 -18.06 -10.13
CA ALA A 161 18.90 -16.95 -10.77
C ALA A 161 19.51 -16.00 -9.74
N SER A 162 20.60 -15.34 -10.15
CA SER A 162 21.25 -14.29 -9.39
C SER A 162 20.22 -13.23 -8.94
N SER A 163 20.45 -12.62 -7.77
CA SER A 163 19.68 -11.48 -7.23
C SER A 163 19.36 -10.42 -8.30
N GLU A 164 20.29 -10.18 -9.22
CA GLU A 164 20.13 -9.20 -10.30
C GLU A 164 19.04 -9.57 -11.32
N MET A 165 18.86 -10.86 -11.57
CA MET A 165 17.87 -11.36 -12.52
C MET A 165 16.45 -11.34 -11.95
N ARG A 166 16.31 -11.29 -10.61
CA ARG A 166 15.02 -11.25 -9.90
C ARG A 166 14.48 -9.83 -9.68
N ARG A 167 15.16 -8.80 -10.19
CA ARG A 167 14.67 -7.41 -10.21
C ARG A 167 13.89 -7.17 -11.50
N CYS A 168 12.57 -7.05 -11.41
CA CYS A 168 11.73 -6.83 -12.59
C CYS A 168 10.91 -5.54 -12.47
N LEU A 169 10.75 -4.89 -13.62
CA LEU A 169 9.91 -3.73 -13.80
C LEU A 169 8.79 -4.11 -14.77
N LEU A 170 7.56 -4.17 -14.28
CA LEU A 170 6.37 -4.40 -15.08
C LEU A 170 6.03 -3.11 -15.81
N THR A 171 5.89 -3.18 -17.12
CA THR A 171 5.61 -2.04 -18.00
C THR A 171 4.49 -2.40 -18.96
N GLY A 172 3.74 -1.41 -19.40
CA GLY A 172 2.65 -1.62 -20.36
C GLY A 172 1.57 -0.55 -20.20
N PRO A 173 0.66 -0.47 -21.18
CA PRO A 173 -0.35 0.58 -21.23
C PRO A 173 -1.29 0.53 -20.01
N ALA A 174 -1.98 1.63 -19.76
CA ALA A 174 -3.03 1.69 -18.74
C ALA A 174 -4.07 0.59 -18.97
N GLY A 175 -4.46 -0.11 -17.90
CA GLY A 175 -5.46 -1.20 -17.97
C GLY A 175 -4.94 -2.54 -18.51
N SER A 176 -3.65 -2.71 -18.79
CA SER A 176 -3.09 -4.02 -19.22
C SER A 176 -3.09 -5.09 -18.11
N GLY A 177 -3.37 -4.71 -16.86
CA GLY A 177 -3.42 -5.63 -15.72
C GLY A 177 -2.08 -5.84 -15.01
N LYS A 178 -1.18 -4.84 -15.04
CA LYS A 178 0.13 -4.87 -14.36
C LYS A 178 -0.01 -5.08 -12.85
N SER A 179 -0.90 -4.33 -12.19
CA SER A 179 -1.19 -4.53 -10.77
C SER A 179 -1.73 -5.93 -10.46
N VAL A 180 -2.52 -6.52 -11.37
CA VAL A 180 -3.01 -7.91 -11.22
C VAL A 180 -1.88 -8.93 -11.39
N LEU A 181 -0.95 -8.69 -12.32
CA LEU A 181 0.25 -9.50 -12.46
C LEU A 181 1.15 -9.42 -11.22
N LEU A 182 1.25 -8.23 -10.60
CA LEU A 182 1.95 -8.05 -9.33
C LEU A 182 1.27 -8.81 -8.18
N LEU A 183 -0.07 -8.77 -8.12
CA LEU A 183 -0.87 -9.56 -7.17
C LEU A 183 -0.65 -11.07 -7.35
N GLN A 184 -0.61 -11.57 -8.59
CA GLN A 184 -0.32 -12.98 -8.88
C GLN A 184 1.07 -13.40 -8.38
N ALA A 185 2.07 -12.53 -8.50
CA ALA A 185 3.40 -12.80 -7.94
C ALA A 185 3.40 -12.83 -6.41
N GLN A 186 2.60 -11.98 -5.76
CA GLN A 186 2.43 -12.02 -4.30
C GLN A 186 1.72 -13.30 -3.85
N VAL A 187 0.71 -13.76 -4.58
CA VAL A 187 0.05 -15.07 -4.33
C VAL A 187 1.08 -16.20 -4.40
N HIS A 188 1.87 -16.24 -5.46
CA HIS A 188 2.93 -17.25 -5.63
C HIS A 188 3.94 -17.22 -4.47
N ALA A 189 4.37 -16.03 -4.05
CA ALA A 189 5.26 -15.87 -2.90
C ALA A 189 4.62 -16.36 -1.58
N LEU A 190 3.36 -16.00 -1.31
CA LEU A 190 2.65 -16.45 -0.12
C LEU A 190 2.42 -17.97 -0.10
N MET A 191 2.21 -18.60 -1.26
CA MET A 191 2.11 -20.06 -1.39
C MET A 191 3.45 -20.78 -1.19
N ASN A 192 4.55 -20.06 -1.35
CA ASN A 192 5.90 -20.56 -1.17
C ASN A 192 6.49 -20.24 0.21
N ASP A 193 5.68 -19.75 1.15
CA ASP A 193 6.10 -19.31 2.48
C ASP A 193 7.18 -18.21 2.43
N TRP A 194 7.14 -17.36 1.39
CA TRP A 194 7.98 -16.18 1.30
C TRP A 194 7.40 -15.04 2.11
N ILE A 195 8.28 -14.15 2.57
CA ILE A 195 7.89 -12.93 3.27
C ILE A 195 7.56 -11.87 2.22
N VAL A 196 6.30 -11.43 2.17
CA VAL A 196 5.86 -10.40 1.24
C VAL A 196 5.80 -9.04 1.94
N ILE A 197 6.59 -8.08 1.43
CA ILE A 197 6.55 -6.68 1.84
C ILE A 197 6.00 -5.88 0.67
N ALA A 198 4.76 -5.40 0.82
CA ALA A 198 4.04 -4.73 -0.26
C ALA A 198 3.71 -3.28 0.09
N VAL A 199 4.10 -2.36 -0.80
CA VAL A 199 3.55 -1.01 -0.84
C VAL A 199 2.47 -0.97 -1.91
N PRO A 200 1.18 -0.90 -1.51
CA PRO A 200 0.07 -1.09 -2.43
C PRO A 200 -0.12 0.09 -3.40
N ARG A 201 0.29 1.31 -3.03
CA ARG A 201 0.23 2.48 -3.91
C ARG A 201 1.44 3.38 -3.66
N GLY A 202 2.34 3.47 -4.64
CA GLY A 202 3.46 4.41 -4.62
C GLY A 202 3.02 5.88 -4.52
N LEU A 203 1.78 6.18 -4.95
CA LEU A 203 1.18 7.51 -4.80
C LEU A 203 1.10 7.98 -3.34
N GLU A 204 0.85 7.07 -2.39
CA GLU A 204 0.74 7.43 -0.96
C GLU A 204 2.06 7.98 -0.39
N LEU A 205 3.19 7.61 -0.97
CA LEU A 205 4.50 8.14 -0.60
C LEU A 205 4.68 9.61 -1.02
N VAL A 206 3.90 10.10 -1.98
CA VAL A 206 4.09 11.45 -2.56
C VAL A 206 2.90 12.40 -2.38
N ASP A 207 1.74 11.90 -1.91
CA ASP A 207 0.46 12.64 -1.92
C ASP A 207 0.22 13.57 -0.71
N ASN A 208 1.23 13.84 0.12
CA ASN A 208 1.11 14.68 1.33
C ASN A 208 -0.04 14.28 2.27
N THR A 209 -0.26 12.98 2.41
CA THR A 209 -1.30 12.41 3.30
C THR A 209 -0.75 11.97 4.64
N THR A 210 0.57 11.81 4.76
CA THR A 210 1.22 11.26 5.97
C THR A 210 2.19 12.26 6.58
N SER A 211 2.36 12.20 7.90
CA SER A 211 3.35 13.03 8.60
C SER A 211 4.77 12.69 8.15
N TYR A 212 5.60 13.70 7.93
CA TYR A 212 7.00 13.55 7.56
C TYR A 212 7.90 14.39 8.46
N SER A 213 9.14 13.96 8.65
CA SER A 213 10.15 14.73 9.39
C SER A 213 11.52 14.57 8.74
N LEU A 214 12.30 15.65 8.69
CA LEU A 214 13.69 15.59 8.25
C LEU A 214 14.55 14.97 9.36
N ASP A 215 15.27 13.90 9.03
CA ASP A 215 16.33 13.40 9.90
C ASP A 215 17.63 14.14 9.59
N LYS A 216 18.23 14.74 10.62
CA LYS A 216 19.47 15.52 10.49
C LYS A 216 20.68 14.65 10.17
N ASN A 217 20.64 13.37 10.55
CA ASN A 217 21.78 12.46 10.38
C ASN A 217 21.86 11.98 8.93
N SER A 218 20.75 11.49 8.38
CA SER A 218 20.69 11.01 6.98
C SER A 218 20.43 12.11 5.95
N GLY A 219 19.88 13.26 6.36
CA GLY A 219 19.42 14.30 5.44
C GLY A 219 18.18 13.90 4.64
N LEU A 220 17.53 12.79 4.98
CA LEU A 220 16.36 12.26 4.31
C LEU A 220 15.08 12.54 5.11
N TYR A 221 13.97 12.62 4.39
CA TYR A 221 12.64 12.78 4.99
C TYR A 221 12.05 11.42 5.34
N HIS A 222 11.69 11.22 6.60
CA HIS A 222 11.08 10.00 7.12
C HIS A 222 9.57 10.13 7.20
N GLN A 223 8.86 9.11 6.75
CA GLN A 223 7.40 8.97 6.87
C GLN A 223 7.08 7.93 7.94
N HIS A 224 7.18 8.34 9.20
CA HIS A 224 7.08 7.47 10.37
C HIS A 224 5.79 6.67 10.42
N GLN A 225 4.65 7.35 10.26
CA GLN A 225 3.35 6.70 10.37
C GLN A 225 3.08 5.73 9.22
N PHE A 226 3.53 6.07 8.01
CA PHE A 226 3.44 5.17 6.86
C PHE A 226 4.29 3.92 7.06
N THR A 227 5.51 4.09 7.55
CA THR A 227 6.44 2.97 7.79
C THR A 227 5.95 2.05 8.90
N ALA A 228 5.41 2.60 9.99
CA ALA A 228 4.78 1.81 11.06
C ALA A 228 3.59 0.98 10.54
N ALA A 229 2.72 1.57 9.71
CA ALA A 229 1.61 0.85 9.07
C ALA A 229 2.08 -0.20 8.06
N LEU A 230 3.18 0.04 7.34
CA LEU A 230 3.81 -0.96 6.46
C LEU A 230 4.34 -2.15 7.27
N LEU A 231 4.97 -1.90 8.42
CA LEU A 231 5.46 -2.93 9.33
C LEU A 231 4.32 -3.77 9.94
N GLU A 232 3.22 -3.13 10.34
CA GLU A 232 2.02 -3.80 10.84
C GLU A 232 1.42 -4.75 9.79
N ARG A 233 1.14 -4.24 8.58
CA ARG A 233 0.62 -5.05 7.47
C ARG A 233 1.55 -6.21 7.11
N THR A 234 2.86 -5.96 7.09
CA THR A 234 3.86 -6.99 6.80
C THR A 234 3.87 -8.06 7.90
N LYS A 235 3.77 -7.67 9.17
CA LYS A 235 3.73 -8.62 10.28
C LYS A 235 2.50 -9.52 10.18
N ASP A 236 1.33 -8.92 10.03
CA ASP A 236 0.05 -9.64 10.10
C ASP A 236 -0.15 -10.57 8.89
N ALA A 237 0.31 -10.18 7.70
CA ALA A 237 0.22 -11.02 6.51
C ALA A 237 1.20 -12.21 6.51
N ASN A 238 2.34 -12.08 7.21
CA ASN A 238 3.44 -13.05 7.17
C ASN A 238 3.70 -13.73 8.53
N LEU A 239 2.72 -13.76 9.44
CA LEU A 239 2.89 -14.33 10.79
C LEU A 239 3.45 -15.76 10.76
N ASP A 240 2.97 -16.58 9.83
CA ASP A 240 3.38 -17.99 9.70
C ASP A 240 4.89 -18.11 9.38
N ALA A 241 5.39 -17.28 8.46
CA ALA A 241 6.80 -17.28 8.06
C ALA A 241 7.71 -16.58 9.09
N LEU A 242 7.19 -15.59 9.83
CA LEU A 242 7.95 -14.81 10.80
C LEU A 242 8.04 -15.46 12.19
N GLY A 243 7.07 -16.30 12.57
CA GLY A 243 6.91 -16.83 13.92
C GLY A 243 8.06 -17.70 14.45
N GLY A 244 8.91 -18.24 13.56
CA GLY A 244 10.07 -19.06 13.93
C GLY A 244 11.43 -18.36 13.80
N ILE A 245 11.46 -17.10 13.37
CA ILE A 245 12.71 -16.40 13.04
C ILE A 245 13.22 -15.62 14.25
N LYS A 246 14.40 -16.02 14.75
CA LYS A 246 15.12 -15.32 15.82
C LYS A 246 16.09 -14.27 15.29
N CYS A 247 16.27 -13.18 16.03
CA CYS A 247 17.23 -12.13 15.74
C CYS A 247 18.67 -12.60 15.98
N THR A 248 19.54 -12.37 14.99
CA THR A 248 20.98 -12.72 15.05
C THR A 248 21.82 -11.58 15.63
N ARG A 249 21.31 -10.35 15.63
CA ARG A 249 21.99 -9.16 16.16
C ARG A 249 21.14 -8.47 17.20
N SER A 250 21.79 -7.84 18.16
CA SER A 250 21.14 -6.93 19.10
C SER A 250 20.96 -5.55 18.48
N TYR A 251 19.80 -4.94 18.70
CA TYR A 251 19.49 -3.59 18.23
C TYR A 251 19.04 -2.72 19.40
N SER A 252 19.45 -1.46 19.42
CA SER A 252 18.99 -0.45 20.38
C SER A 252 18.25 0.65 19.61
N PHE A 253 16.96 0.80 19.86
CA PHE A 253 16.13 1.85 19.26
C PHE A 253 15.76 2.89 20.32
N GLY A 254 16.12 4.15 20.08
CA GLY A 254 15.86 5.25 21.00
C GLY A 254 16.44 5.02 22.40
N GLN A 255 15.80 5.60 23.42
CA GLN A 255 16.38 5.67 24.77
C GLN A 255 16.17 4.42 25.63
N ASN A 256 15.20 3.54 25.35
CA ASN A 256 14.82 2.44 26.27
C ASN A 256 14.32 1.14 25.60
N LYS A 257 14.60 0.89 24.31
CA LYS A 257 14.17 -0.35 23.64
C LYS A 257 15.36 -1.09 23.07
N THR A 258 15.84 -2.07 23.84
CA THR A 258 16.87 -3.00 23.39
C THR A 258 16.22 -4.33 23.01
N ILE A 259 16.66 -4.86 21.88
CA ILE A 259 16.34 -6.19 21.40
C ILE A 259 17.61 -6.99 21.50
N GLN A 260 17.53 -8.11 22.20
CA GLN A 260 18.68 -8.97 22.44
C GLN A 260 18.83 -10.00 21.33
N LEU A 261 20.02 -10.58 21.25
CA LEU A 261 20.28 -11.71 20.37
C LEU A 261 19.38 -12.88 20.81
N GLY A 262 18.67 -13.48 19.85
CA GLY A 262 17.75 -14.60 20.09
C GLY A 262 16.29 -14.20 20.32
N ASP A 263 15.96 -12.91 20.44
CA ASP A 263 14.57 -12.42 20.47
C ASP A 263 13.84 -12.73 19.15
N ASP A 264 12.52 -12.87 19.20
CA ASP A 264 11.71 -13.12 18.00
C ASP A 264 11.65 -11.90 17.09
N LEU A 265 11.70 -12.11 15.77
CA LEU A 265 11.63 -11.03 14.78
C LEU A 265 10.29 -10.28 14.84
N THR A 266 9.22 -10.95 15.27
CA THR A 266 7.91 -10.32 15.51
C THR A 266 7.96 -9.28 16.64
N ARG A 267 8.83 -9.47 17.64
CA ARG A 267 9.10 -8.50 18.71
C ARG A 267 9.83 -7.27 18.17
N LEU A 268 10.80 -7.47 17.25
CA LEU A 268 11.46 -6.38 16.52
C LEU A 268 10.46 -5.51 15.78
N ILE A 269 9.61 -6.13 14.98
CA ILE A 269 8.58 -5.40 14.23
C ILE A 269 7.62 -4.66 15.18
N GLY A 270 7.22 -5.31 16.27
CA GLY A 270 6.37 -4.71 17.30
C GLY A 270 6.96 -3.48 18.01
N CYS A 271 8.28 -3.32 18.02
CA CYS A 271 8.90 -2.09 18.52
C CYS A 271 8.65 -0.90 17.59
N GLY A 272 8.77 -1.08 16.27
CA GLY A 272 8.52 -0.04 15.27
C GLY A 272 7.04 0.30 15.08
N ILE A 273 6.13 -0.66 15.32
CA ILE A 273 4.68 -0.39 15.31
C ILE A 273 4.28 0.49 16.50
N ARG A 274 4.80 0.19 17.70
CA ARG A 274 4.49 0.96 18.91
C ARG A 274 5.10 2.36 18.91
N ASP A 275 6.19 2.54 18.18
CA ASP A 275 6.94 3.80 18.15
C ASP A 275 7.30 4.18 16.71
N PRO A 276 6.44 4.99 16.08
CA PRO A 276 6.62 5.37 14.69
C PRO A 276 7.95 6.08 14.42
N LEU A 277 8.56 6.76 15.40
CA LEU A 277 9.79 7.54 15.19
C LEU A 277 10.99 6.66 14.85
N CYS A 278 11.04 5.41 15.37
CA CYS A 278 12.08 4.44 15.04
C CYS A 278 11.64 3.41 13.98
N SER A 279 10.43 3.54 13.42
CA SER A 279 9.87 2.56 12.49
C SER A 279 10.75 2.33 11.25
N TYR A 280 11.39 3.37 10.71
CA TYR A 280 12.28 3.23 9.57
C TYR A 280 13.58 2.49 9.91
N GLU A 281 14.18 2.76 11.07
CA GLU A 281 15.36 2.03 11.54
C GLU A 281 15.03 0.55 11.78
N VAL A 282 13.85 0.28 12.36
CA VAL A 282 13.34 -1.09 12.56
C VAL A 282 13.13 -1.80 11.22
N LEU A 283 12.61 -1.12 10.19
CA LEU A 283 12.48 -1.68 8.84
C LEU A 283 13.84 -2.03 8.24
N GLN A 284 14.85 -1.17 8.41
CA GLN A 284 16.21 -1.46 7.95
C GLN A 284 16.80 -2.67 8.68
N ALA A 285 16.68 -2.72 10.01
CA ALA A 285 17.12 -3.84 10.82
C ALA A 285 16.41 -5.15 10.44
N LEU A 286 15.10 -5.12 10.23
CA LEU A 286 14.31 -6.25 9.75
C LEU A 286 14.90 -6.80 8.45
N MET A 287 15.17 -5.92 7.49
CA MET A 287 15.68 -6.30 6.17
C MET A 287 17.10 -6.86 6.23
N GLU A 288 17.96 -6.33 7.11
CA GLU A 288 19.27 -6.92 7.37
C GLU A 288 19.18 -8.33 7.96
N GLN A 289 18.22 -8.58 8.86
CA GLN A 289 18.00 -9.90 9.44
C GLN A 289 17.45 -10.89 8.41
N LEU A 290 16.53 -10.45 7.55
CA LEU A 290 15.95 -11.29 6.50
C LEU A 290 16.93 -11.59 5.36
N ASN A 291 17.94 -10.74 5.14
CA ASN A 291 18.94 -10.92 4.09
C ASN A 291 20.11 -11.85 4.50
N GLN A 292 19.96 -12.60 5.60
CA GLN A 292 20.93 -13.60 6.04
C GLN A 292 20.74 -14.94 5.32
N GLU A 293 21.76 -15.78 5.36
CA GLU A 293 21.68 -17.15 4.83
C GLU A 293 20.67 -18.00 5.62
N ASN A 294 20.04 -18.99 4.97
CA ASN A 294 19.02 -19.88 5.55
C ASN A 294 17.73 -19.19 6.03
N ARG A 295 17.37 -18.04 5.46
CA ARG A 295 16.09 -17.35 5.69
C ARG A 295 15.12 -17.57 4.52
N PRO A 296 13.80 -17.49 4.77
CA PRO A 296 12.83 -17.48 3.68
C PRO A 296 13.08 -16.31 2.73
N SER A 297 12.74 -16.50 1.47
CA SER A 297 12.89 -15.45 0.46
C SER A 297 11.94 -14.28 0.77
N VAL A 298 12.40 -13.05 0.53
CA VAL A 298 11.58 -11.85 0.67
C VAL A 298 11.14 -11.36 -0.71
N LEU A 299 9.83 -11.21 -0.92
CA LEU A 299 9.30 -10.52 -2.09
C LEU A 299 9.00 -9.06 -1.70
N LEU A 300 9.74 -8.13 -2.29
CA LEU A 300 9.50 -6.70 -2.14
C LEU A 300 8.75 -6.18 -3.36
N THR A 301 7.54 -5.66 -3.14
CA THR A 301 6.68 -5.15 -4.22
C THR A 301 6.28 -3.70 -4.00
N LEU A 302 6.29 -2.89 -5.05
CA LEU A 302 5.73 -1.55 -5.01
C LEU A 302 4.95 -1.26 -6.31
N ASP A 303 3.65 -1.01 -6.13
CA ASP A 303 2.76 -0.64 -7.23
C ASP A 303 2.85 0.87 -7.51
N ASN A 304 2.56 1.27 -8.75
CA ASN A 304 2.58 2.65 -9.22
C ASN A 304 3.92 3.38 -8.95
N PHE A 305 5.03 2.74 -9.31
CA PHE A 305 6.39 3.29 -9.16
C PHE A 305 6.60 4.60 -9.91
N SER A 306 5.86 4.83 -10.99
CA SER A 306 5.91 6.08 -11.77
C SER A 306 5.61 7.32 -10.92
N ALA A 307 4.83 7.18 -9.84
CA ALA A 307 4.56 8.27 -8.90
C ALA A 307 5.84 8.83 -8.26
N LEU A 308 6.90 8.03 -8.12
CA LEU A 308 8.20 8.48 -7.59
C LEU A 308 9.02 9.30 -8.60
N SER A 309 8.59 9.35 -9.86
CA SER A 309 9.24 10.15 -10.91
C SER A 309 8.64 11.55 -11.05
N VAL A 310 7.56 11.84 -10.32
CA VAL A 310 6.87 13.13 -10.32
C VAL A 310 7.19 13.88 -9.02
N PRO A 311 7.41 15.20 -9.04
CA PRO A 311 7.63 15.97 -7.81
C PRO A 311 6.53 15.72 -6.78
N SER A 312 6.93 15.55 -5.51
CA SER A 312 5.97 15.24 -4.45
C SER A 312 5.13 16.46 -4.06
N LYS A 313 3.97 16.22 -3.45
CA LYS A 313 3.12 17.28 -2.90
C LYS A 313 3.57 17.77 -1.52
N TYR A 314 4.69 17.26 -1.02
CA TYR A 314 5.30 17.69 0.24
C TYR A 314 6.18 18.91 0.01
N PHE A 315 6.30 19.75 1.04
CA PHE A 315 7.03 21.01 0.97
C PHE A 315 8.05 21.10 2.10
N THR A 316 9.22 21.66 1.82
CA THR A 316 10.19 22.06 2.86
C THR A 316 9.68 23.32 3.58
N ALA A 317 10.32 23.71 4.69
CA ALA A 317 10.07 24.99 5.37
C ALA A 317 10.15 26.20 4.41
N ASP A 318 10.98 26.13 3.38
CA ASP A 318 11.13 27.14 2.32
C ASP A 318 10.01 27.09 1.25
N LEU A 319 8.95 26.30 1.45
CA LEU A 319 7.87 26.07 0.48
C LEU A 319 8.34 25.50 -0.88
N LYS A 320 9.48 24.82 -0.89
CA LYS A 320 9.98 24.08 -2.07
C LYS A 320 9.43 22.66 -2.05
N SER A 321 8.93 22.18 -3.20
CA SER A 321 8.51 20.79 -3.35
C SER A 321 9.69 19.86 -3.11
N ILE A 322 9.47 18.83 -2.29
CA ILE A 322 10.48 17.81 -1.97
C ILE A 322 10.50 16.77 -3.10
N HIS A 323 11.69 16.36 -3.55
CA HIS A 323 11.79 15.31 -4.55
C HIS A 323 11.48 13.95 -3.92
N PRO A 324 10.74 13.03 -4.57
CA PRO A 324 10.44 11.71 -3.99
C PRO A 324 11.69 10.92 -3.55
N HIS A 325 12.81 11.09 -4.25
CA HIS A 325 14.10 10.47 -3.91
C HIS A 325 14.68 10.93 -2.56
N ASP A 326 14.27 12.09 -2.04
CA ASP A 326 14.72 12.61 -0.75
C ASP A 326 13.95 11.96 0.42
N PHE A 327 12.91 11.19 0.14
CA PHE A 327 12.25 10.37 1.15
C PHE A 327 13.02 9.08 1.41
N ALA A 328 13.17 8.76 2.70
CA ALA A 328 13.92 7.60 3.16
C ALA A 328 13.39 6.29 2.59
N LEU A 329 12.06 6.08 2.58
CA LEU A 329 11.44 4.88 2.02
C LEU A 329 11.62 4.77 0.50
N ALA A 330 11.37 5.84 -0.25
CA ALA A 330 11.52 5.83 -1.69
C ALA A 330 12.98 5.57 -2.11
N SER A 331 13.92 6.25 -1.45
CA SER A 331 15.36 6.01 -1.62
C SER A 331 15.74 4.57 -1.27
N TRP A 332 15.15 4.00 -0.22
CA TRP A 332 15.33 2.61 0.19
C TRP A 332 14.90 1.61 -0.89
N PHE A 333 13.72 1.77 -1.50
CA PHE A 333 13.27 0.94 -2.63
C PHE A 333 14.22 1.07 -3.85
N ILE A 334 14.61 2.29 -4.20
CA ILE A 334 15.48 2.55 -5.35
C ILE A 334 16.88 1.96 -5.12
N SER A 335 17.38 1.98 -3.89
CA SER A 335 18.66 1.37 -3.53
C SER A 335 18.69 -0.14 -3.82
N TYR A 336 17.56 -0.84 -3.69
CA TYR A 336 17.44 -2.25 -4.08
C TYR A 336 17.27 -2.42 -5.58
N LEU A 337 16.48 -1.57 -6.23
CA LEU A 337 16.32 -1.59 -7.69
C LEU A 337 17.68 -1.42 -8.40
N ASN A 338 18.45 -0.42 -7.96
CA ASN A 338 19.78 -0.10 -8.48
C ASN A 338 20.88 -1.07 -7.99
N GLY A 339 20.54 -2.02 -7.11
CA GLY A 339 21.48 -3.05 -6.64
C GLY A 339 22.57 -2.55 -5.70
N SER A 340 22.52 -1.28 -5.27
CA SER A 340 23.40 -0.74 -4.23
C SER A 340 23.26 -1.55 -2.95
N LYS A 341 22.03 -1.94 -2.61
CA LYS A 341 21.75 -2.95 -1.59
C LYS A 341 21.45 -4.28 -2.28
N LYS A 342 22.19 -5.33 -1.91
CA LYS A 342 21.97 -6.69 -2.40
C LYS A 342 20.86 -7.35 -1.56
N LEU A 343 19.91 -8.00 -2.22
CA LEU A 343 18.97 -8.91 -1.58
C LEU A 343 19.18 -10.31 -2.13
N VAL A 344 19.16 -11.32 -1.26
CA VAL A 344 19.14 -12.73 -1.68
C VAL A 344 17.86 -13.07 -2.49
N SER A 345 16.82 -12.23 -2.41
CA SER A 345 15.48 -12.49 -2.90
C SER A 345 14.95 -11.47 -3.94
N ALA A 346 13.68 -11.61 -4.33
CA ALA A 346 13.09 -10.96 -5.50
C ALA A 346 12.48 -9.56 -5.24
N PHE A 347 12.54 -8.71 -6.27
CA PHE A 347 12.08 -7.33 -6.22
C PHE A 347 11.24 -7.01 -7.47
N LEU A 348 9.98 -6.64 -7.27
CA LEU A 348 9.05 -6.35 -8.36
C LEU A 348 8.49 -4.93 -8.23
N LEU A 349 8.53 -4.17 -9.32
CA LEU A 349 7.91 -2.86 -9.41
C LEU A 349 6.93 -2.83 -10.57
N ASP A 350 5.81 -2.14 -10.37
CA ASP A 350 4.89 -1.79 -11.45
C ASP A 350 5.12 -0.34 -11.90
N LEU A 351 5.39 -0.13 -13.19
CA LEU A 351 5.29 1.16 -13.85
C LEU A 351 3.91 1.31 -14.48
N SER A 352 3.08 2.15 -13.87
CA SER A 352 1.90 2.69 -14.53
C SER A 352 2.27 3.92 -15.35
N ASP A 353 1.92 3.94 -16.63
CA ASP A 353 1.92 5.18 -17.41
C ASP A 353 0.94 6.15 -16.72
N ILE A 354 1.45 7.32 -16.31
CA ILE A 354 0.66 8.42 -15.73
C ILE A 354 -0.06 9.18 -16.84
#